data_AF-A0A158KJF7-F1
#
_entry.id   AF-A0A158KJF7-F1
#
_cell.length_a   1.000
_cell.length_b   1.000
_cell.length_c   1.000
_cell.angle_alpha   90.00
_cell.angle_beta   90.00
_cell.angle_gamma   90.00
#
_symmetry.space_group_name_H-M   'P 1'
#
loop_
_entity.id
_entity.type
_entity.pdbx_description
1 polymer ?
#
loop_
_entity_poly.entity_id
_entity_poly.type
_entity_poly.pdbx_seq_one_letter_code
_entity_poly.pdbx_strand_id
1 'polypeptide(L)' 'MSDPWMVIALTGAVFAVWGSYAAKTSGCSVETSISAAMAGAYLTYFLGGNRKQIVGGASICRMNTLGLM' A
#
# COMPACT_ATOMS: atom_id res chain seq x y z
N MET A 1 -15.63 13.03 4.66
CA MET A 1 -14.70 12.42 3.68
C MET A 1 -14.10 11.22 4.39
N SER A 2 -14.88 10.13 4.46
CA SER A 2 -14.64 9.02 5.39
C SER A 2 -14.68 7.70 4.64
N ASP A 3 -14.31 7.73 3.36
CA ASP A 3 -14.57 6.64 2.44
C ASP A 3 -13.37 5.70 2.43
N PRO A 4 -13.50 4.46 2.94
CA PRO A 4 -12.38 3.53 3.04
C PRO A 4 -11.73 3.22 1.69
N TRP A 5 -12.53 3.25 0.61
CA TRP A 5 -12.06 3.11 -0.76
C TRP A 5 -11.12 4.24 -1.18
N MET A 6 -11.29 5.43 -0.62
CA MET A 6 -10.44 6.58 -0.87
C MET A 6 -9.07 6.40 -0.21
N VAL A 7 -8.99 5.75 0.96
CA VAL A 7 -7.72 5.40 1.62
C VAL A 7 -6.96 4.37 0.81
N ILE A 8 -7.67 3.35 0.28
CA ILE A 8 -7.10 2.33 -0.62
C ILE A 8 -6.56 3.00 -1.89
N ALA A 9 -7.39 3.79 -2.58
CA ALA A 9 -7.02 4.46 -3.82
C ALA A 9 -5.85 5.43 -3.64
N LEU A 10 -5.83 6.20 -2.55
CA LEU A 10 -4.77 7.15 -2.27
C LEU A 10 -3.45 6.44 -1.92
N THR A 11 -3.51 5.34 -1.18
CA THR A 11 -2.35 4.49 -0.90
C THR A 11 -1.78 3.89 -2.18
N GLY A 12 -2.64 3.33 -3.04
CA GLY A 12 -2.25 2.81 -4.36
C GLY A 12 -1.64 3.90 -5.27
N ALA A 13 -2.23 5.10 -5.30
CA ALA A 13 -1.73 6.22 -6.07
C ALA A 13 -0.35 6.71 -5.59
N VAL A 14 -0.15 6.84 -4.28
CA VAL A 14 1.15 7.23 -3.69
C VAL A 14 2.24 6.23 -4.08
N PHE A 15 1.95 4.93 -4.01
CA PHE A 15 2.91 3.90 -4.41
C PHE A 15 3.11 3.80 -5.93
N ALA A 16 2.08 4.10 -6.74
CA ALA A 16 2.21 4.19 -8.19
C ALA A 16 3.09 5.38 -8.63
N VAL A 17 3.04 6.51 -7.92
CA VAL A 17 3.87 7.69 -8.18
C VAL A 17 5.31 7.49 -7.70
N TRP A 18 5.50 6.88 -6.52
CA TRP A 18 6.84 6.58 -5.98
C TRP A 18 7.51 5.39 -6.65
N GLY A 19 6.75 4.46 -7.22
CA GLY A 19 7.23 3.36 -8.05
C GLY A 19 7.55 3.83 -9.47
N SER A 20 8.46 4.80 -9.61
CA SER A 20 8.92 5.28 -10.91
C SER A 20 9.44 4.11 -11.77
N TYR A 21 8.64 3.74 -12.77
CA TYR A 21 8.92 2.90 -13.95
C TYR A 21 9.61 1.52 -13.81
N ALA A 22 10.57 1.31 -12.89
CA ALA A 22 11.28 0.05 -12.69
C ALA A 22 10.43 -1.05 -12.04
N ALA A 23 9.41 -0.67 -11.26
CA ALA A 23 8.47 -1.60 -10.63
C ALA A 23 7.38 -2.09 -11.60
N LYS A 24 7.13 -1.37 -12.70
CA LYS A 24 6.10 -1.71 -13.70
C LYS A 24 6.47 -2.94 -14.54
N THR A 25 7.76 -3.31 -14.53
CA THR A 25 8.33 -4.42 -15.30
C THR A 25 8.78 -5.61 -14.44
N SER A 26 8.75 -5.52 -13.11
CA SER A 26 9.27 -6.54 -12.20
C SER A 26 8.23 -7.58 -11.73
N GLY A 27 7.13 -7.74 -12.49
CA GLY A 27 6.20 -8.86 -12.35
C GLY A 27 5.28 -8.83 -11.13
N CYS A 28 4.59 -9.95 -10.92
CA CYS A 28 3.50 -10.17 -9.94
C CYS A 28 3.88 -9.78 -8.49
N SER A 29 5.18 -9.77 -8.16
CA SER A 29 5.68 -9.32 -6.86
C SER A 29 5.37 -7.85 -6.56
N VAL A 30 5.41 -6.98 -7.56
CA VAL A 30 5.04 -5.56 -7.38
C VAL A 30 3.54 -5.39 -7.23
N GLU A 31 2.75 -6.10 -8.04
CA GLU A 31 1.29 -6.09 -7.93
C GLU A 31 0.85 -6.62 -6.55
N THR A 32 1.49 -7.70 -6.08
CA THR A 32 1.22 -8.31 -4.77
C THR A 32 1.62 -7.38 -3.63
N SER A 33 2.79 -6.74 -3.70
CA SER A 33 3.26 -5.81 -2.66
C SER A 33 2.41 -4.54 -2.56
N ILE A 34 1.91 -4.04 -3.69
CA ILE A 34 1.00 -2.90 -3.75
C ILE A 34 -0.38 -3.29 -3.20
N SER A 35 -0.88 -4.48 -3.54
CA SER A 35 -2.16 -5.01 -3.03
C SER A 35 -2.10 -5.24 -1.51
N ALA A 36 -0.99 -5.79 -1.01
CA ALA A 36 -0.73 -5.95 0.42
C ALA A 36 -0.64 -4.61 1.15
N ALA A 37 0.02 -3.61 0.57
CA ALA A 37 0.11 -2.27 1.14
C ALA A 37 -1.26 -1.56 1.21
N MET A 38 -2.08 -1.70 0.16
CA MET A 38 -3.47 -1.19 0.16
C MET A 38 -4.34 -1.86 1.21
N ALA A 39 -4.24 -3.18 1.37
CA ALA A 39 -4.96 -3.92 2.41
C ALA A 39 -4.50 -3.51 3.81
N GLY A 40 -3.20 -3.31 4.03
CA GLY A 40 -2.65 -2.83 5.30
C GLY A 40 -3.13 -1.43 5.68
N ALA A 41 -3.20 -0.52 4.72
CA ALA A 41 -3.77 0.82 4.92
C ALA A 41 -5.27 0.79 5.24
N TYR A 42 -6.02 -0.06 4.54
CA TYR A 42 -7.45 -0.23 4.81
C TYR A 42 -7.70 -0.81 6.20
N LEU A 43 -6.97 -1.86 6.60
CA LEU A 43 -7.16 -2.52 7.88
C LEU A 43 -6.86 -1.57 9.05
N THR A 44 -5.78 -0.80 8.93
CA THR A 44 -5.40 0.21 9.93
C THR A 44 -6.39 1.37 10.00
N TYR A 45 -6.99 1.77 8.87
CA TYR A 45 -8.10 2.75 8.86
C TYR A 45 -9.37 2.18 9.51
N PHE A 46 -9.72 0.92 9.19
CA PHE A 46 -10.88 0.23 9.76
C PHE A 46 -10.77 0.07 11.28
N LEU A 47 -9.56 -0.17 11.78
CA LEU A 47 -9.27 -0.24 13.21
C LEU A 47 -9.24 1.14 13.91
N GLY A 48 -9.55 2.23 13.21
CA GLY A 48 -9.55 3.58 13.75
C GLY A 48 -8.15 4.17 13.95
N GLY A 49 -7.13 3.62 13.28
CA GLY A 49 -5.75 4.07 13.37
C GLY A 49 -5.55 5.49 12.81
N ASN A 50 -4.62 6.22 13.40
CA ASN A 50 -4.27 7.57 12.95
C ASN A 50 -3.53 7.52 11.60
N ARG A 51 -3.50 8.62 10.85
CA ARG A 51 -2.85 8.73 9.51
C ARG A 51 -1.42 8.18 9.47
N LYS A 52 -0.64 8.39 10.54
CA LYS A 52 0.72 7.82 10.67
C LYS A 52 0.73 6.30 10.79
N GLN A 53 -0.24 5.72 11.49
CA GLN A 53 -0.38 4.27 11.63
C GLN A 53 -0.90 3.64 10.32
N ILE A 54 -1.73 4.36 9.56
CA ILE A 54 -2.19 3.91 8.25
C ILE A 54 -1.03 3.78 7.26
N VAL A 55 -0.22 4.83 7.15
CA VAL A 55 0.99 4.81 6.31
C VAL A 55 2.02 3.82 6.85
N GLY A 56 2.17 3.74 8.18
CA GLY A 56 3.04 2.78 8.85
C GLY A 56 2.67 1.32 8.53
N GLY A 57 1.39 0.96 8.67
CA GLY A 57 0.88 -0.37 8.35
C GLY A 57 1.07 -0.72 6.88
N ALA A 58 0.75 0.20 5.98
CA ALA A 58 1.00 0.03 4.54
C ALA A 58 2.48 -0.19 4.23
N SER A 59 3.38 0.55 4.89
CA SER A 59 4.82 0.42 4.69
C SER A 59 5.37 -0.91 5.21
N ILE A 60 4.86 -1.42 6.35
CA ILE A 60 5.25 -2.73 6.90
C ILE A 60 4.79 -3.85 5.97
N CYS A 61 3.54 -3.80 5.49
CA CYS A 61 3.03 -4.76 4.52
C CYS A 61 3.89 -4.77 3.25
N ARG A 62 4.23 -3.58 2.73
CA ARG A 62 5.12 -3.47 1.57
C ARG A 62 6.53 -4.02 1.85
N MET A 63 7.14 -3.68 2.99
CA MET A 63 8.46 -4.16 3.37
C MET A 63 8.53 -5.68 3.50
N ASN A 64 7.47 -6.32 3.99
CA ASN A 64 7.38 -7.78 4.05
C ASN A 64 7.20 -8.45 2.69
N THR A 65 6.84 -7.68 1.65
CA THR A 65 6.69 -8.19 0.27
C THR A 65 7.86 -7.75 -0.63
N LEU A 66 8.68 -6.78 -0.20
CA LEU A 66 9.92 -6.38 -0.87
C LEU A 66 10.96 -7.50 -0.70
N GLY A 67 11.04 -8.39 -1.68
CA GLY A 67 11.94 -9.55 -1.65
C GLY A 67 11.31 -10.84 -2.16
N LEU A 68 10.00 -10.86 -2.42
CA LEU A 68 9.41 -11.88 -3.27
C LEU A 68 9.95 -11.65 -4.68
N MET A 69 10.81 -12.55 -5.15
CA MET A 69 11.26 -12.64 -6.53
C MET A 69 10.41 -13.67 -7.26
#